data_AF-A0A0D3JH64-F1
#
_entry.id   AF-A0A0D3JH64-F1
#
_cell.length_a   1.000
_cell.length_b   1.000
_cell.length_c   1.000
_cell.angle_alpha   90.00
_cell.angle_beta   90.00
_cell.angle_gamma   90.00
#
_symmetry.space_group_name_H-M   'P 1'
#
loop_
_entity.id
_entity.type
_entity.pdbx_description
1 polymer ?
#
loop_
_entity_poly.entity_id
_entity_poly.type
_entity_poly.pdbx_seq_one_letter_code
_entity_poly.pdbx_strand_id
1 'polypeptide(L)'
;MAPNNALGNPTAARLRAAAEGRPAKSPRRRRASGGSQPDGVRVASSDGFGAGATSMIDRSEVAARGTGTAKRTPLDEFEAAARADGLVASELRSFWTCVMFLTRLPCPGWCDHHPGYLMRSMAHFPLIGALIGAWAAAFYDAAASLWPPLVAAAVSMAGTLWLTGCFHEDGLCDTLDGFGGGWTKSQILKIMRDSRNGSYATMGGCMWVVAKAALLAELGRGAAGAGGASVWAVGGSAGAGPCLVVAQCVARASAAPLIYCYAYVVDDEDAKGEYYNWFGESRRLLGLRRVLVALATAAAVAHALLPAAAANRALLVAAGGTAVAGEYGRSVLGGVMGDFLGATICVLELAIYLALGADTTRADPRPLLRLALVVALPQLYGGWRRWYERRQGIAAPPPQDC
;
A
#
# COMPACT_ATOMS: atom_id res chain seq x y z
N MET A 1 9.24 20.48 36.46
CA MET A 1 9.69 21.69 35.73
C MET A 1 8.91 21.77 34.44
N ALA A 2 8.22 22.88 34.20
CA ALA A 2 7.62 23.20 32.90
C ALA A 2 8.28 24.49 32.39
N PRO A 3 8.30 24.71 31.06
CA PRO A 3 8.31 26.05 30.51
C PRO A 3 6.88 26.56 30.29
N ASN A 4 6.54 27.64 31.02
CA ASN A 4 5.52 28.63 30.66
C ASN A 4 5.93 29.35 29.35
N ASN A 5 5.12 30.12 28.59
CA ASN A 5 3.90 30.92 28.80
C ASN A 5 3.04 30.85 27.50
N ALA A 6 1.71 30.93 27.44
CA ALA A 6 0.68 31.78 28.08
C ALA A 6 0.21 32.98 27.22
N LEU A 7 -0.97 32.83 26.61
CA LEU A 7 -1.96 33.91 26.43
C LEU A 7 -2.97 33.79 27.59
N GLY A 8 -3.44 34.92 28.14
CA GLY A 8 -3.87 34.97 29.54
C GLY A 8 -5.37 34.88 29.86
N ASN A 9 -5.65 34.25 31.01
CA ASN A 9 -6.73 34.55 31.98
C ASN A 9 -8.21 34.27 31.59
N PRO A 10 -9.16 34.18 32.57
CA PRO A 10 -9.03 33.84 34.00
C PRO A 10 -10.07 32.81 34.48
N THR A 11 -9.69 31.57 34.79
CA THR A 11 -10.60 30.58 35.47
C THR A 11 -9.90 29.72 36.51
N ALA A 12 -8.62 29.39 36.34
CA ALA A 12 -7.89 28.46 37.21
C ALA A 12 -7.69 28.95 38.66
N ALA A 13 -7.74 30.26 38.92
CA ALA A 13 -7.52 30.82 40.25
C ALA A 13 -8.56 30.38 41.31
N ARG A 14 -9.82 30.16 40.89
CA ARG A 14 -10.88 29.69 41.80
C ARG A 14 -10.79 28.20 42.15
N LEU A 15 -10.12 27.38 41.33
CA LEU A 15 -10.01 25.94 41.55
C LEU A 15 -8.85 25.56 42.48
N ARG A 16 -7.77 26.35 42.52
CA ARG A 16 -6.63 26.06 43.41
C ARG A 16 -6.94 26.28 44.91
N ALA A 17 -7.76 27.27 45.24
CA ALA A 17 -8.17 27.54 46.62
C ALA A 17 -8.94 26.37 47.28
N ALA A 18 -9.50 25.45 46.50
CA ALA A 18 -10.21 24.27 47.01
C ALA A 18 -9.29 23.07 47.32
N ALA A 19 -8.01 23.10 46.90
CA ALA A 19 -7.10 21.96 46.96
C ALA A 19 -6.16 21.95 48.18
N GLU A 20 -5.92 23.10 48.82
CA GLU A 20 -4.89 23.28 49.86
C GLU A 20 -5.35 22.86 51.28
N GLY A 21 -6.48 22.15 51.39
CA GLY A 21 -7.23 21.98 52.65
C GLY A 21 -7.06 20.69 53.47
N ARG A 22 -6.09 19.79 53.20
CA ARG A 22 -5.93 18.53 53.98
C ARG A 22 -4.48 18.09 54.24
N PRO A 23 -4.11 17.69 55.47
CA PRO A 23 -2.74 17.33 55.84
C PRO A 23 -2.37 15.84 55.61
N ALA A 24 -1.07 15.56 55.54
CA ALA A 24 -0.49 14.25 55.22
C ALA A 24 -0.17 13.35 56.44
N LYS A 25 -0.05 12.02 56.21
CA LYS A 25 0.60 11.05 57.11
C LYS A 25 1.45 10.02 56.34
N SER A 26 2.38 9.38 57.07
CA SER A 26 3.62 8.75 56.60
C SER A 26 3.53 7.21 56.41
N PRO A 27 4.57 6.53 55.82
CA PRO A 27 4.47 5.14 55.37
C PRO A 27 4.97 4.08 56.38
N ARG A 28 4.51 2.82 56.26
CA ARG A 28 5.09 1.67 56.99
C ARG A 28 5.03 0.30 56.28
N ARG A 29 6.00 -0.55 56.63
CA ARG A 29 6.51 -1.81 56.03
C ARG A 29 5.56 -3.02 55.87
N ARG A 30 5.95 -3.88 54.90
CA ARG A 30 5.70 -5.34 54.68
C ARG A 30 5.30 -6.21 55.89
N ARG A 31 4.40 -7.20 55.64
CA ARG A 31 4.59 -8.65 55.96
C ARG A 31 3.63 -9.54 55.12
N ALA A 32 3.77 -10.88 55.15
CA ALA A 32 3.07 -11.82 54.27
C ALA A 32 2.47 -13.05 55.00
N SER A 33 1.29 -13.52 54.54
CA SER A 33 0.59 -14.81 54.76
C SER A 33 -0.87 -14.70 54.21
N GLY A 34 -1.65 -15.76 53.90
CA GLY A 34 -1.29 -17.17 53.67
C GLY A 34 -2.33 -18.22 54.15
N GLY A 35 -3.35 -18.59 53.34
CA GLY A 35 -4.26 -19.73 53.68
C GLY A 35 -5.59 -19.89 52.88
N SER A 36 -5.70 -21.01 52.15
CA SER A 36 -6.87 -21.91 51.89
C SER A 36 -8.26 -21.46 51.36
N GLN A 37 -8.58 -21.91 50.11
CA GLN A 37 -9.75 -22.69 49.61
C GLN A 37 -11.23 -22.19 49.69
N PRO A 38 -12.20 -22.75 48.90
CA PRO A 38 -12.10 -23.40 47.57
C PRO A 38 -13.19 -22.95 46.52
N ASP A 39 -13.13 -23.57 45.34
CA ASP A 39 -14.17 -23.81 44.31
C ASP A 39 -15.01 -22.66 43.70
N GLY A 40 -14.64 -22.32 42.46
CA GLY A 40 -15.46 -21.62 41.48
C GLY A 40 -14.84 -21.77 40.08
N VAL A 41 -15.63 -22.20 39.09
CA VAL A 41 -15.16 -22.48 37.72
C VAL A 41 -14.51 -21.23 37.12
N ARG A 42 -13.18 -21.28 36.91
CA ARG A 42 -12.46 -20.16 36.30
C ARG A 42 -12.54 -20.23 34.78
N VAL A 43 -13.35 -19.34 34.21
CA VAL A 43 -13.16 -18.87 32.83
C VAL A 43 -11.71 -18.39 32.69
N ALA A 44 -11.07 -18.71 31.56
CA ALA A 44 -9.70 -18.27 31.30
C ALA A 44 -9.64 -16.74 31.23
N SER A 45 -9.05 -16.11 32.25
CA SER A 45 -8.77 -14.68 32.28
C SER A 45 -7.76 -14.33 31.19
N SER A 46 -8.03 -13.26 30.45
CA SER A 46 -7.25 -12.72 29.31
C SER A 46 -5.79 -12.35 29.62
N ASP A 47 -5.38 -12.42 30.88
CA ASP A 47 -4.23 -11.69 31.41
C ASP A 47 -2.95 -12.58 31.37
N GLY A 48 -2.89 -13.44 30.34
CA GLY A 48 -1.87 -14.45 30.09
C GLY A 48 -0.71 -14.00 29.20
N PHE A 49 -0.50 -12.70 29.01
CA PHE A 49 0.75 -12.16 28.48
C PHE A 49 1.51 -11.45 29.61
N GLY A 50 2.66 -12.01 29.99
CA GLY A 50 3.39 -11.59 31.17
C GLY A 50 3.83 -10.12 31.12
N ALA A 51 3.78 -9.47 32.28
CA ALA A 51 4.28 -8.12 32.49
C ALA A 51 5.82 -8.05 32.40
N GLY A 52 6.35 -8.18 31.18
CA GLY A 52 7.71 -7.83 30.81
C GLY A 52 7.73 -6.46 30.15
N ALA A 53 8.63 -5.57 30.57
CA ALA A 53 8.68 -4.16 30.15
C ALA A 53 9.22 -3.97 28.71
N THR A 54 8.50 -4.46 27.71
CA THR A 54 8.88 -4.41 26.27
C THR A 54 7.69 -4.16 25.31
N SER A 55 6.59 -3.54 25.77
CA SER A 55 5.56 -3.02 24.85
C SER A 55 6.03 -1.69 24.26
N MET A 56 6.50 -1.72 23.01
CA MET A 56 6.85 -0.50 22.26
C MET A 56 5.63 0.41 22.07
N ILE A 57 5.81 1.70 22.37
CA ILE A 57 4.86 2.81 22.21
C ILE A 57 3.71 2.76 23.23
N ASP A 58 3.59 3.81 24.05
CA ASP A 58 2.52 3.94 25.03
C ASP A 58 1.17 4.30 24.38
N ARG A 59 0.04 3.89 24.97
CA ARG A 59 -1.29 4.22 24.41
C ARG A 59 -1.58 5.72 24.39
N SER A 60 -1.07 6.49 25.35
CA SER A 60 -1.16 7.96 25.30
C SER A 60 -0.25 8.55 24.25
N GLU A 61 0.88 7.90 23.91
CA GLU A 61 1.76 8.29 22.82
C GLU A 61 1.11 8.01 21.44
N VAL A 62 0.40 6.89 21.28
CA VAL A 62 -0.44 6.62 20.09
C VAL A 62 -1.56 7.66 19.98
N ALA A 63 -2.28 7.94 21.07
CA ALA A 63 -3.34 8.95 21.08
C ALA A 63 -2.81 10.37 20.82
N ALA A 64 -1.61 10.70 21.29
CA ALA A 64 -0.96 12.01 21.08
C ALA A 64 -0.47 12.22 19.64
N ARG A 65 -0.35 11.17 18.82
CA ARG A 65 -0.11 11.31 17.36
C ARG A 65 -1.32 11.92 16.63
N GLY A 66 -2.50 11.93 17.26
CA GLY A 66 -3.71 12.52 16.73
C GLY A 66 -4.33 11.75 15.56
N THR A 67 -5.51 12.20 15.11
CA THR A 67 -6.24 11.61 13.98
C THR A 67 -5.78 12.13 12.61
N GLY A 68 -4.61 12.76 12.52
CA GLY A 68 -4.09 13.31 11.27
C GLY A 68 -4.74 14.63 10.82
N THR A 69 -5.52 15.29 11.67
CA THR A 69 -6.12 16.62 11.41
C THR A 69 -5.08 17.75 11.50
N ALA A 70 -4.09 17.72 10.61
CA ALA A 70 -3.23 18.87 10.36
C ALA A 70 -4.10 20.03 9.87
N LYS A 71 -3.91 21.24 10.43
CA LYS A 71 -4.65 22.44 10.00
C LYS A 71 -4.48 22.61 8.49
N ARG A 72 -5.58 22.48 7.73
CA ARG A 72 -5.58 22.53 6.26
C ARG A 72 -4.89 23.79 5.76
N THR A 73 -3.74 23.63 5.10
CA THR A 73 -3.00 24.71 4.45
C THR A 73 -3.59 24.93 3.05
N PRO A 74 -4.03 26.16 2.70
CA PRO A 74 -4.42 26.49 1.33
C PRO A 74 -3.30 26.14 0.34
N LEU A 75 -3.66 25.56 -0.80
CA LEU A 75 -2.67 25.06 -1.77
C LEU A 75 -1.78 26.18 -2.33
N ASP A 76 -2.28 27.41 -2.42
CA ASP A 76 -1.50 28.58 -2.87
C ASP A 76 -0.46 29.00 -1.82
N GLU A 77 -0.79 28.91 -0.52
CA GLU A 77 0.17 29.14 0.58
C GLU A 77 1.23 28.03 0.61
N PHE A 78 0.83 26.78 0.40
CA PHE A 78 1.77 25.66 0.27
C PHE A 78 2.74 25.87 -0.91
N GLU A 79 2.23 26.27 -2.08
CA GLU A 79 3.08 26.57 -3.24
C GLU A 79 4.01 27.76 -2.99
N ALA A 80 3.56 28.80 -2.29
CA ALA A 80 4.41 29.93 -1.92
C ALA A 80 5.54 29.51 -0.97
N ALA A 81 5.22 28.78 0.11
CA ALA A 81 6.20 28.25 1.06
C ALA A 81 7.21 27.32 0.37
N ALA A 82 6.72 26.40 -0.46
CA ALA A 82 7.56 25.45 -1.18
C ALA A 82 8.43 26.08 -2.29
N ARG A 83 8.10 27.30 -2.75
CA ARG A 83 8.98 28.13 -3.60
C ARG A 83 10.02 28.87 -2.76
N ALA A 84 9.65 29.36 -1.57
CA ALA A 84 10.55 30.06 -0.64
C ALA A 84 11.64 29.13 -0.06
N ASP A 85 11.32 27.86 0.22
CA ASP A 85 12.30 26.83 0.62
C ASP A 85 13.37 26.56 -0.45
N GLY A 86 13.11 26.94 -1.71
CA GLY A 86 13.97 26.65 -2.85
C GLY A 86 13.78 25.23 -3.41
N LEU A 87 14.03 25.09 -4.72
CA LEU A 87 13.73 23.86 -5.46
C LEU A 87 14.35 22.59 -4.85
N VAL A 88 15.63 22.66 -4.46
CA VAL A 88 16.39 21.51 -3.95
C VAL A 88 15.86 21.03 -2.60
N ALA A 89 15.62 21.93 -1.65
CA ALA A 89 15.09 21.56 -0.33
C ALA A 89 13.64 21.04 -0.45
N SER A 90 12.84 21.65 -1.33
CA SER A 90 11.46 21.25 -1.60
C SER A 90 11.35 19.85 -2.24
N GLU A 91 12.26 19.49 -3.16
CA GLU A 91 12.35 18.13 -3.70
C GLU A 91 12.96 17.14 -2.71
N LEU A 92 13.94 17.55 -1.89
CA LEU A 92 14.50 16.70 -0.84
C LEU A 92 13.44 16.32 0.21
N ARG A 93 12.59 17.28 0.62
CA ARG A 93 11.43 17.00 1.49
C ARG A 93 10.41 16.10 0.79
N SER A 94 10.15 16.32 -0.50
CA SER A 94 9.27 15.42 -1.29
C SER A 94 9.84 13.98 -1.35
N PHE A 95 11.15 13.81 -1.52
CA PHE A 95 11.82 12.51 -1.52
C PHE A 95 11.69 11.80 -0.17
N TRP A 96 12.02 12.46 0.95
CA TRP A 96 11.91 11.85 2.27
C TRP A 96 10.45 11.61 2.70
N THR A 97 9.50 12.42 2.25
CA THR A 97 8.06 12.13 2.40
C THR A 97 7.69 10.82 1.68
N CYS A 98 8.28 10.54 0.52
CA CYS A 98 8.11 9.27 -0.19
C CYS A 98 8.67 8.08 0.62
N VAL A 99 9.88 8.22 1.18
CA VAL A 99 10.50 7.19 2.04
C VAL A 99 9.62 6.90 3.25
N MET A 100 9.15 7.94 3.94
CA MET A 100 8.29 7.85 5.13
C MET A 100 6.91 7.25 4.84
N PHE A 101 6.38 7.45 3.62
CA PHE A 101 5.07 6.92 3.21
C PHE A 101 5.14 5.46 2.74
N LEU A 102 6.20 5.07 2.04
CA LEU A 102 6.34 3.73 1.45
C LEU A 102 7.15 2.73 2.30
N THR A 103 7.80 3.19 3.38
CA THR A 103 8.65 2.35 4.23
C THR A 103 8.53 2.73 5.71
N ARG A 104 8.88 1.78 6.59
CA ARG A 104 9.01 1.99 8.04
C ARG A 104 10.40 2.47 8.47
N LEU A 105 11.22 3.01 7.55
CA LEU A 105 12.55 3.53 7.86
C LEU A 105 12.47 4.87 8.61
N PRO A 106 13.35 5.12 9.60
CA PRO A 106 13.39 6.40 10.30
C PRO A 106 13.73 7.52 9.32
N CYS A 107 12.85 8.51 9.25
CA CYS A 107 13.02 9.69 8.41
C CYS A 107 13.44 10.91 9.23
N PRO A 108 14.05 11.94 8.63
CA PRO A 108 14.44 13.16 9.34
C PRO A 108 13.22 13.86 9.96
N GLY A 109 13.31 14.29 11.23
CA GLY A 109 12.18 14.86 11.98
C GLY A 109 11.60 16.19 11.47
N TRP A 110 12.12 16.72 10.35
CA TRP A 110 11.57 17.86 9.62
C TRP A 110 10.71 17.44 8.40
N CYS A 111 10.54 16.14 8.18
CA CYS A 111 9.58 15.57 7.23
C CYS A 111 8.27 15.27 7.96
N ASP A 112 7.15 15.63 7.33
CA ASP A 112 5.81 15.40 7.84
C ASP A 112 4.93 14.74 6.76
N HIS A 113 3.73 14.34 7.15
CA HIS A 113 2.75 13.72 6.23
C HIS A 113 1.94 14.80 5.47
N HIS A 114 2.47 16.00 5.22
CA HIS A 114 1.69 17.06 4.58
C HIS A 114 1.23 16.66 3.16
N PRO A 115 -0.08 16.63 2.85
CA PRO A 115 -0.59 16.11 1.58
C PRO A 115 0.00 16.75 0.32
N GLY A 116 0.36 18.03 0.39
CA GLY A 116 1.07 18.72 -0.70
C GLY A 116 2.47 18.15 -1.00
N TYR A 117 3.24 17.76 0.02
CA TYR A 117 4.53 17.08 -0.18
C TYR A 117 4.32 15.63 -0.61
N LEU A 118 3.33 14.93 -0.04
CA LEU A 118 2.98 13.57 -0.43
C LEU A 118 2.56 13.49 -1.91
N MET A 119 1.75 14.42 -2.40
CA MET A 119 1.37 14.48 -3.82
C MET A 119 2.56 14.77 -4.73
N ARG A 120 3.45 15.69 -4.35
CA ARG A 120 4.71 15.95 -5.08
C ARG A 120 5.66 14.74 -5.05
N SER A 121 5.61 13.95 -3.99
CA SER A 121 6.44 12.77 -3.77
C SER A 121 6.16 11.62 -4.73
N MET A 122 4.98 11.59 -5.37
CA MET A 122 4.60 10.58 -6.38
C MET A 122 5.57 10.52 -7.56
N ALA A 123 6.33 11.59 -7.82
CA ALA A 123 7.46 11.58 -8.78
C ALA A 123 8.57 10.58 -8.39
N HIS A 124 8.78 10.39 -7.09
CA HIS A 124 9.86 9.58 -6.49
C HIS A 124 9.42 8.14 -6.19
N PHE A 125 8.13 7.82 -6.32
CA PHE A 125 7.58 6.46 -6.08
C PHE A 125 8.34 5.35 -6.84
N PRO A 126 8.74 5.51 -8.11
CA PRO A 126 9.53 4.51 -8.82
C PRO A 126 10.96 4.38 -8.26
N LEU A 127 11.57 5.49 -7.85
CA LEU A 127 12.91 5.50 -7.27
C LEU A 127 12.92 4.78 -5.92
N ILE A 128 11.97 5.09 -5.03
CA ILE A 128 11.80 4.37 -3.76
C ILE A 128 11.39 2.92 -4.01
N GLY A 129 10.61 2.64 -5.05
CA GLY A 129 10.33 1.28 -5.53
C GLY A 129 11.59 0.51 -5.91
N ALA A 130 12.54 1.14 -6.62
CA ALA A 130 13.82 0.53 -6.93
C ALA A 130 14.64 0.23 -5.65
N LEU A 131 14.59 1.09 -4.64
CA LEU A 131 15.25 0.85 -3.34
C LEU A 131 14.59 -0.31 -2.57
N ILE A 132 13.25 -0.38 -2.53
CA ILE A 132 12.51 -1.51 -1.94
C ILE A 132 12.81 -2.81 -2.68
N GLY A 133 12.92 -2.77 -4.01
CA GLY A 133 13.30 -3.93 -4.81
C GLY A 133 14.76 -4.32 -4.66
N ALA A 134 15.67 -3.38 -4.42
CA ALA A 134 17.07 -3.68 -4.09
C ALA A 134 17.20 -4.33 -2.71
N TRP A 135 16.40 -3.88 -1.74
CA TRP A 135 16.24 -4.55 -0.44
C TRP A 135 15.69 -5.97 -0.60
N ALA A 136 14.61 -6.15 -1.37
CA ALA A 136 14.05 -7.46 -1.68
C ALA A 136 15.07 -8.39 -2.34
N ALA A 137 15.83 -7.86 -3.30
CA ALA A 137 16.86 -8.59 -4.03
C ALA A 137 18.04 -9.00 -3.13
N ALA A 138 18.48 -8.13 -2.21
CA ALA A 138 19.51 -8.46 -1.23
C ALA A 138 19.09 -9.62 -0.32
N PHE A 139 17.84 -9.62 0.16
CA PHE A 139 17.28 -10.75 0.92
C PHE A 139 17.16 -12.02 0.08
N TYR A 140 16.79 -11.89 -1.20
CA TYR A 140 16.70 -13.02 -2.13
C TYR A 140 18.07 -13.65 -2.38
N ASP A 141 19.05 -12.87 -2.86
CA ASP A 141 20.38 -13.38 -3.25
C ASP A 141 21.14 -13.94 -2.03
N ALA A 142 21.00 -13.30 -0.85
CA ALA A 142 21.56 -13.84 0.39
C ALA A 142 20.94 -15.19 0.77
N ALA A 143 19.61 -15.33 0.69
CA ALA A 143 18.94 -16.59 1.00
C ALA A 143 19.20 -17.68 -0.07
N ALA A 144 19.30 -17.31 -1.35
CA ALA A 144 19.61 -18.24 -2.45
C ALA A 144 20.99 -18.90 -2.28
N SER A 145 21.94 -18.24 -1.62
CA SER A 145 23.25 -18.82 -1.30
C SER A 145 23.21 -20.04 -0.35
N LEU A 146 22.09 -20.27 0.35
CA LEU A 146 21.92 -21.32 1.34
C LEU A 146 20.71 -22.24 1.08
N TRP A 147 19.64 -21.72 0.46
CA TRP A 147 18.36 -22.41 0.33
C TRP A 147 17.80 -22.40 -1.11
N PRO A 148 16.90 -23.33 -1.47
CA PRO A 148 16.28 -23.35 -2.80
C PRO A 148 15.52 -22.04 -3.14
N PRO A 149 15.37 -21.70 -4.44
CA PRO A 149 14.73 -20.46 -4.91
C PRO A 149 13.37 -20.11 -4.28
N LEU A 150 12.55 -21.10 -3.92
CA LEU A 150 11.26 -20.87 -3.26
C LEU A 150 11.40 -20.37 -1.82
N VAL A 151 12.41 -20.84 -1.09
CA VAL A 151 12.73 -20.35 0.26
C VAL A 151 13.34 -18.95 0.18
N ALA A 152 14.21 -18.71 -0.81
CA ALA A 152 14.76 -17.38 -1.08
C ALA A 152 13.66 -16.36 -1.43
N ALA A 153 12.66 -16.76 -2.23
CA ALA A 153 11.48 -15.94 -2.51
C ALA A 153 10.69 -15.62 -1.24
N ALA A 154 10.45 -16.61 -0.36
CA ALA A 154 9.74 -16.40 0.91
C ALA A 154 10.50 -15.44 1.85
N VAL A 155 11.83 -15.58 1.97
CA VAL A 155 12.68 -14.67 2.76
C VAL A 155 12.69 -13.25 2.19
N SER A 156 12.78 -13.12 0.86
CA SER A 156 12.68 -11.84 0.15
C SER A 156 11.34 -11.14 0.41
N MET A 157 10.23 -11.88 0.28
CA MET A 157 8.88 -11.38 0.56
C MET A 157 8.73 -10.94 2.02
N ALA A 158 9.17 -11.74 2.99
CA ALA A 158 9.17 -11.37 4.40
C ALA A 158 9.98 -10.08 4.66
N GLY A 159 11.14 -9.95 4.00
CA GLY A 159 11.96 -8.73 4.05
C GLY A 159 11.22 -7.49 3.51
N THR A 160 10.45 -7.61 2.43
CA THR A 160 9.62 -6.51 1.93
C THR A 160 8.44 -6.18 2.84
N LEU A 161 7.72 -7.18 3.35
CA LEU A 161 6.58 -6.98 4.25
C LEU A 161 7.01 -6.31 5.56
N TRP A 162 8.21 -6.64 6.07
CA TRP A 162 8.81 -5.95 7.21
C TRP A 162 9.15 -4.48 6.91
N LEU A 163 9.80 -4.22 5.76
CA LEU A 163 10.24 -2.88 5.37
C LEU A 163 9.08 -1.93 5.04
N THR A 164 8.10 -2.38 4.25
CA THR A 164 6.93 -1.57 3.83
C THR A 164 5.82 -1.59 4.86
N GLY A 165 5.76 -2.63 5.69
CA GLY A 165 4.70 -2.83 6.64
C GLY A 165 3.40 -3.40 6.07
N CYS A 166 3.50 -4.15 4.98
CA CYS A 166 2.36 -4.67 4.19
C CYS A 166 1.51 -3.57 3.53
N PHE A 167 2.04 -2.35 3.34
CA PHE A 167 1.24 -1.17 2.99
C PHE A 167 0.42 -1.29 1.68
N HIS A 168 0.97 -1.92 0.63
CA HIS A 168 0.20 -2.15 -0.60
C HIS A 168 -0.58 -3.47 -0.55
N GLU A 169 -0.09 -4.44 0.22
CA GLU A 169 -0.73 -5.73 0.44
C GLU A 169 -2.03 -5.63 1.27
N ASP A 170 -2.11 -4.63 2.16
CA ASP A 170 -3.31 -4.21 2.90
C ASP A 170 -4.37 -3.71 1.89
N GLY A 171 -4.02 -2.70 1.10
CA GLY A 171 -4.93 -2.17 0.08
C GLY A 171 -5.31 -3.16 -1.03
N LEU A 172 -4.47 -4.16 -1.31
CA LEU A 172 -4.84 -5.32 -2.13
C LEU A 172 -5.96 -6.14 -1.47
N CYS A 173 -5.84 -6.46 -0.18
CA CYS A 173 -6.86 -7.18 0.57
C CYS A 173 -8.18 -6.39 0.61
N ASP A 174 -8.13 -5.11 0.96
CA ASP A 174 -9.31 -4.24 1.02
C ASP A 174 -10.00 -4.14 -0.35
N THR A 175 -9.22 -3.96 -1.43
CA THR A 175 -9.75 -3.93 -2.80
C THR A 175 -10.41 -5.26 -3.18
N LEU A 176 -9.82 -6.40 -2.81
CA LEU A 176 -10.36 -7.72 -3.12
C LEU A 176 -11.69 -7.98 -2.40
N ASP A 177 -11.79 -7.67 -1.09
CA ASP A 177 -13.05 -7.80 -0.36
C ASP A 177 -14.09 -6.77 -0.79
N GLY A 178 -13.69 -5.51 -0.98
CA GLY A 178 -14.55 -4.45 -1.48
C GLY A 178 -15.19 -4.85 -2.80
N PHE A 179 -14.39 -5.24 -3.79
CA PHE A 179 -14.87 -5.54 -5.14
C PHE A 179 -15.53 -6.92 -5.27
N GLY A 180 -15.18 -7.88 -4.40
CA GLY A 180 -15.80 -9.21 -4.38
C GLY A 180 -17.12 -9.25 -3.59
N GLY A 181 -17.21 -8.48 -2.51
CA GLY A 181 -18.35 -8.49 -1.58
C GLY A 181 -19.36 -7.35 -1.77
N GLY A 182 -18.99 -6.25 -2.42
CA GLY A 182 -19.86 -5.09 -2.64
C GLY A 182 -20.53 -5.07 -4.01
N TRP A 183 -21.85 -4.86 -4.05
CA TRP A 183 -22.63 -4.76 -5.29
C TRP A 183 -22.84 -3.30 -5.74
N THR A 184 -22.77 -2.35 -4.80
CA THR A 184 -22.85 -0.91 -5.05
C THR A 184 -21.59 -0.20 -4.56
N LYS A 185 -21.28 0.98 -5.13
CA LYS A 185 -20.12 1.80 -4.69
C LYS A 185 -20.10 2.03 -3.17
N SER A 186 -21.24 2.31 -2.54
CA SER A 186 -21.31 2.54 -1.09
C SER A 186 -21.05 1.27 -0.27
N GLN A 187 -21.50 0.10 -0.74
CA GLN A 187 -21.13 -1.18 -0.12
C GLN A 187 -19.64 -1.47 -0.28
N ILE A 188 -19.07 -1.25 -1.46
CA ILE A 188 -17.63 -1.44 -1.73
C ILE A 188 -16.79 -0.59 -0.77
N LEU A 189 -17.06 0.73 -0.70
CA LEU A 189 -16.34 1.65 0.20
C LEU A 189 -16.57 1.33 1.68
N LYS A 190 -17.76 0.87 2.07
CA LYS A 190 -18.03 0.40 3.44
C LYS A 190 -17.20 -0.84 3.79
N ILE A 191 -17.03 -1.79 2.87
CA ILE A 191 -16.22 -2.99 3.08
C ILE A 191 -14.74 -2.64 3.12
N MET A 192 -14.24 -1.78 2.23
CA MET A 192 -12.83 -1.35 2.19
C MET A 192 -12.36 -0.61 3.47
N ARG A 193 -13.29 -0.10 4.28
CA ARG A 193 -12.98 0.55 5.57
C ARG A 193 -13.13 -0.39 6.77
N ASP A 194 -13.61 -1.61 6.56
CA ASP A 194 -13.73 -2.62 7.62
C ASP A 194 -12.37 -3.30 7.80
N SER A 195 -11.76 -3.14 8.98
CA SER A 195 -10.44 -3.71 9.29
C SER A 195 -10.42 -5.24 9.47
N ARG A 196 -11.47 -5.93 9.03
CA ARG A 196 -11.66 -7.38 9.13
C ARG A 196 -11.65 -8.00 7.74
N ASN A 197 -10.62 -8.78 7.44
CA ASN A 197 -10.53 -9.55 6.21
C ASN A 197 -11.68 -10.56 6.12
N GLY A 198 -12.47 -10.45 5.07
CA GLY A 198 -13.43 -11.42 4.57
C GLY A 198 -12.78 -12.49 3.67
N SER A 199 -13.65 -13.20 2.95
CA SER A 199 -13.23 -14.38 2.18
C SER A 199 -12.48 -14.04 0.89
N TYR A 200 -12.72 -12.88 0.28
CA TYR A 200 -12.05 -12.50 -0.98
C TYR A 200 -10.65 -11.95 -0.71
N ALA A 201 -10.46 -11.13 0.32
CA ALA A 201 -9.13 -10.75 0.81
C ALA A 201 -8.33 -11.99 1.20
N THR A 202 -8.92 -12.91 1.97
CA THR A 202 -8.24 -14.14 2.41
C THR A 202 -7.81 -15.00 1.21
N MET A 203 -8.75 -15.38 0.33
CA MET A 203 -8.43 -16.26 -0.80
C MET A 203 -7.56 -15.57 -1.86
N GLY A 204 -7.87 -14.33 -2.22
CA GLY A 204 -7.13 -13.57 -3.22
C GLY A 204 -5.74 -13.16 -2.74
N GLY A 205 -5.60 -12.77 -1.47
CA GLY A 205 -4.31 -12.51 -0.82
C GLY A 205 -3.43 -13.77 -0.76
N CYS A 206 -4.01 -14.92 -0.38
CA CYS A 206 -3.29 -16.21 -0.45
C CYS A 206 -2.84 -16.55 -1.88
N MET A 207 -3.69 -16.35 -2.89
CA MET A 207 -3.30 -16.57 -4.29
C MET A 207 -2.23 -15.59 -4.78
N TRP A 208 -2.25 -14.33 -4.33
CA TRP A 208 -1.20 -13.36 -4.62
C TRP A 208 0.14 -13.77 -4.02
N VAL A 209 0.16 -14.18 -2.74
CA VAL A 209 1.36 -14.68 -2.04
C VAL A 209 1.94 -15.91 -2.76
N VAL A 210 1.10 -16.91 -3.07
CA VAL A 210 1.51 -18.14 -3.75
C VAL A 210 2.05 -17.84 -5.16
N ALA A 211 1.37 -17.00 -5.93
CA ALA A 211 1.82 -16.60 -7.26
C ALA A 211 3.16 -15.84 -7.21
N LYS A 212 3.32 -14.88 -6.29
CA LYS A 212 4.55 -14.09 -6.12
C LYS A 212 5.73 -15.01 -5.78
N ALA A 213 5.55 -15.91 -4.82
CA ALA A 213 6.57 -16.87 -4.42
C ALA A 213 6.96 -17.83 -5.56
N ALA A 214 5.99 -18.38 -6.29
CA ALA A 214 6.23 -19.30 -7.40
C ALA A 214 6.96 -18.63 -8.57
N LEU A 215 6.57 -17.41 -8.93
CA LEU A 215 7.21 -16.66 -10.03
C LEU A 215 8.63 -16.23 -9.69
N LEU A 216 8.88 -15.76 -8.46
CA LEU A 216 10.22 -15.42 -8.00
C LEU A 216 11.14 -16.66 -7.93
N ALA A 217 10.61 -17.80 -7.48
CA ALA A 217 11.35 -19.07 -7.50
C ALA A 217 11.75 -19.48 -8.93
N GLU A 218 10.86 -19.30 -9.92
CA GLU A 218 11.14 -19.61 -11.31
C GLU A 218 12.17 -18.66 -11.94
N LEU A 219 12.02 -17.35 -11.70
CA LEU A 219 12.98 -16.34 -12.15
C LEU A 219 14.39 -16.59 -11.58
N GLY A 220 14.48 -17.11 -10.35
CA GLY A 220 15.75 -17.56 -9.76
C GLY A 220 16.32 -18.82 -10.41
N ARG A 221 15.48 -19.81 -10.76
CA ARG A 221 15.93 -21.02 -11.47
C ARG A 221 16.50 -20.74 -12.86
N GLY A 222 16.03 -19.70 -13.54
CA GLY A 222 16.48 -19.31 -14.87
C GLY A 222 17.87 -18.64 -14.93
N ALA A 223 18.45 -18.23 -13.80
CA ALA A 223 19.77 -17.62 -13.78
C ALA A 223 20.87 -18.68 -13.96
N ALA A 224 21.67 -18.56 -15.03
CA ALA A 224 22.75 -19.49 -15.33
C ALA A 224 23.97 -19.30 -14.41
N GLY A 225 23.85 -19.74 -13.17
CA GLY A 225 24.92 -19.76 -12.17
C GLY A 225 24.67 -20.81 -11.09
N ALA A 226 25.71 -21.58 -10.74
CA ALA A 226 25.61 -22.67 -9.77
C ALA A 226 25.31 -22.13 -8.36
N GLY A 227 24.02 -22.07 -8.01
CA GLY A 227 23.52 -21.55 -6.73
C GLY A 227 22.24 -20.73 -6.81
N GLY A 228 21.74 -20.37 -8.00
CA GLY A 228 20.48 -19.62 -8.15
C GLY A 228 20.54 -18.14 -7.70
N ALA A 229 21.75 -17.62 -7.46
CA ALA A 229 22.00 -16.20 -7.22
C ALA A 229 21.86 -15.38 -8.51
N SER A 230 21.45 -14.13 -8.38
CA SER A 230 21.25 -13.23 -9.53
C SER A 230 22.56 -12.76 -10.15
N VAL A 231 22.55 -12.57 -11.46
CA VAL A 231 23.65 -11.96 -12.22
C VAL A 231 23.35 -10.48 -12.39
N TRP A 232 24.25 -9.62 -11.93
CA TRP A 232 24.12 -8.17 -11.98
C TRP A 232 25.05 -7.57 -13.03
N ALA A 233 24.48 -7.02 -14.11
CA ALA A 233 25.18 -6.38 -15.20
C ALA A 233 24.34 -5.25 -15.83
N VAL A 234 24.96 -4.13 -16.17
CA VAL A 234 24.25 -2.98 -16.76
C VAL A 234 23.63 -3.38 -18.11
N GLY A 235 22.31 -3.27 -18.22
CA GLY A 235 21.52 -3.67 -19.39
C GLY A 235 21.51 -5.18 -19.70
N GLY A 236 21.97 -6.02 -18.77
CA GLY A 236 22.18 -7.45 -18.99
C GLY A 236 22.03 -8.35 -17.75
N SER A 237 21.42 -7.84 -16.68
CA SER A 237 21.18 -8.59 -15.44
C SER A 237 20.15 -9.70 -15.66
N ALA A 238 20.29 -10.80 -14.92
CA ALA A 238 19.40 -11.97 -14.96
C ALA A 238 19.17 -12.55 -13.56
N GLY A 239 18.07 -13.31 -13.39
CA GLY A 239 17.66 -13.86 -12.10
C GLY A 239 16.57 -13.04 -11.39
N ALA A 240 16.15 -13.49 -10.22
CA ALA A 240 15.05 -12.88 -9.48
C ALA A 240 15.40 -11.47 -8.94
N GLY A 241 16.64 -11.22 -8.53
CA GLY A 241 17.13 -9.94 -7.98
C GLY A 241 16.85 -8.72 -8.88
N PRO A 242 17.36 -8.65 -10.12
CA PRO A 242 17.06 -7.53 -11.01
C PRO A 242 15.58 -7.46 -11.38
N CYS A 243 14.87 -8.59 -11.44
CA CYS A 243 13.42 -8.62 -11.65
C CYS A 243 12.65 -7.99 -10.48
N LEU A 244 13.08 -8.23 -9.23
CA LEU A 244 12.54 -7.60 -8.02
C LEU A 244 12.70 -6.07 -8.07
N VAL A 245 13.90 -5.57 -8.41
CA VAL A 245 14.17 -4.13 -8.56
C VAL A 245 13.26 -3.51 -9.62
N VAL A 246 13.20 -4.10 -10.81
CA VAL A 246 12.40 -3.55 -11.92
C VAL A 246 10.91 -3.62 -11.62
N ALA A 247 10.39 -4.74 -11.09
CA ALA A 247 8.96 -4.85 -10.77
C ALA A 247 8.53 -3.86 -9.69
N GLN A 248 9.28 -3.75 -8.57
CA GLN A 248 8.94 -2.82 -7.49
C GLN A 248 8.99 -1.35 -7.96
N CYS A 249 9.97 -1.01 -8.82
CA CYS A 249 10.12 0.31 -9.45
C CYS A 249 8.98 0.63 -10.43
N VAL A 250 8.80 -0.23 -11.44
CA VAL A 250 7.88 -0.01 -12.57
C VAL A 250 6.42 -0.10 -12.13
N ALA A 251 6.07 -1.01 -11.22
CA ALA A 251 4.69 -1.10 -10.71
C ALA A 251 4.29 0.17 -9.94
N ARG A 252 5.18 0.74 -9.12
CA ARG A 252 4.94 2.01 -8.39
C ARG A 252 4.83 3.23 -9.31
N ALA A 253 5.36 3.15 -10.53
CA ALA A 253 5.17 4.20 -11.53
C ALA A 253 3.74 4.33 -12.04
N SER A 254 2.86 3.35 -11.78
CA SER A 254 1.42 3.42 -12.10
C SER A 254 0.65 4.46 -11.28
N ALA A 255 1.08 4.74 -10.04
CA ALA A 255 0.36 5.64 -9.14
C ALA A 255 0.23 7.07 -9.70
N ALA A 256 1.32 7.61 -10.25
CA ALA A 256 1.35 8.97 -10.80
C ALA A 256 0.38 9.19 -12.00
N PRO A 257 0.39 8.38 -13.08
CA PRO A 257 -0.58 8.51 -14.17
C PRO A 257 -2.00 8.18 -13.73
N LEU A 258 -2.23 7.24 -12.80
CA LEU A 258 -3.58 6.98 -12.27
C LEU A 258 -4.15 8.21 -11.55
N ILE A 259 -3.40 8.76 -10.59
CA ILE A 259 -3.74 10.00 -9.88
C ILE A 259 -3.86 11.19 -10.84
N TYR A 260 -3.10 11.23 -11.94
CA TYR A 260 -3.14 12.34 -12.91
C TYR A 260 -4.29 12.22 -13.94
N CYS A 261 -4.73 11.01 -14.29
CA CYS A 261 -5.77 10.81 -15.31
C CYS A 261 -7.17 10.66 -14.70
N TYR A 262 -7.31 10.04 -13.52
CA TYR A 262 -8.61 9.66 -12.94
C TYR A 262 -8.97 10.46 -11.69
N ALA A 263 -10.25 10.75 -11.51
CA ALA A 263 -10.74 11.45 -10.31
C ALA A 263 -10.30 10.70 -9.04
N TYR A 264 -9.85 11.43 -8.02
CA TYR A 264 -9.60 10.82 -6.72
C TYR A 264 -10.94 10.62 -5.99
N VAL A 265 -11.19 9.43 -5.46
CA VAL A 265 -12.45 9.12 -4.78
C VAL A 265 -12.44 9.73 -3.39
N VAL A 266 -13.45 10.56 -3.14
CA VAL A 266 -13.79 11.14 -1.85
C VAL A 266 -14.66 10.14 -1.09
N ASP A 267 -14.38 9.95 0.21
CA ASP A 267 -15.21 9.16 1.11
C ASP A 267 -15.41 9.88 2.44
N ASP A 268 -16.57 10.51 2.58
CA ASP A 268 -16.88 11.42 3.68
C ASP A 268 -17.28 10.72 4.99
N GLU A 269 -17.51 9.39 4.97
CA GLU A 269 -17.77 8.61 6.20
C GLU A 269 -16.51 7.92 6.75
N ASP A 270 -15.34 8.04 6.08
CA ASP A 270 -14.07 7.57 6.62
C ASP A 270 -13.56 8.52 7.72
N ALA A 271 -13.14 7.96 8.86
CA ALA A 271 -12.46 8.72 9.92
C ALA A 271 -11.14 9.37 9.47
N LYS A 272 -10.53 8.89 8.37
CA LYS A 272 -9.37 9.48 7.69
C LYS A 272 -9.77 10.35 6.48
N GLY A 273 -11.07 10.48 6.19
CA GLY A 273 -11.61 11.11 4.99
C GLY A 273 -11.10 12.52 4.75
N GLU A 274 -11.05 13.38 5.78
CA GLU A 274 -10.52 14.76 5.66
C GLU A 274 -9.09 14.81 5.08
N TYR A 275 -8.22 13.90 5.51
CA TYR A 275 -6.83 13.84 5.05
C TYR A 275 -6.75 13.37 3.58
N TYR A 276 -7.46 12.30 3.23
CA TYR A 276 -7.46 11.76 1.86
C TYR A 276 -8.20 12.66 0.86
N ASN A 277 -9.25 13.35 1.30
CA ASN A 277 -9.94 14.37 0.51
C ASN A 277 -9.00 15.55 0.19
N TRP A 278 -8.26 16.05 1.19
CA TRP A 278 -7.25 17.10 0.96
C TRP A 278 -6.06 16.62 0.09
N PHE A 279 -5.70 15.33 0.18
CA PHE A 279 -4.76 14.71 -0.76
C PHE A 279 -5.32 14.67 -2.20
N GLY A 280 -6.60 14.35 -2.38
CA GLY A 280 -7.30 14.41 -3.67
C GLY A 280 -7.31 15.81 -4.29
N GLU A 281 -7.60 16.84 -3.49
CA GLU A 281 -7.49 18.26 -3.92
C GLU A 281 -6.06 18.64 -4.31
N SER A 282 -5.07 18.10 -3.59
CA SER A 282 -3.65 18.37 -3.82
C SER A 282 -3.16 17.90 -5.19
N ARG A 283 -3.91 17.05 -5.92
CA ARG A 283 -3.58 16.44 -7.24
C ARG A 283 -2.96 17.41 -8.26
N ARG A 284 -3.36 18.68 -8.25
CA ARG A 284 -2.78 19.73 -9.14
C ARG A 284 -1.25 19.90 -8.98
N LEU A 285 -0.71 19.58 -7.80
CA LEU A 285 0.72 19.66 -7.47
C LEU A 285 1.57 18.56 -8.10
N LEU A 286 0.93 17.51 -8.62
CA LEU A 286 1.62 16.48 -9.39
C LEU A 286 2.05 17.04 -10.75
N GLY A 287 1.08 17.34 -11.62
CA GLY A 287 1.31 17.89 -12.95
C GLY A 287 2.05 16.94 -13.91
N LEU A 288 1.95 17.22 -15.21
CA LEU A 288 2.50 16.34 -16.24
C LEU A 288 4.02 16.12 -16.09
N ARG A 289 4.78 17.14 -15.68
CA ARG A 289 6.24 17.04 -15.52
C ARG A 289 6.65 15.96 -14.51
N ARG A 290 5.96 15.83 -13.37
CA ARG A 290 6.27 14.79 -12.37
C ARG A 290 5.86 13.40 -12.83
N VAL A 291 4.74 13.28 -13.55
CA VAL A 291 4.33 12.01 -14.18
C VAL A 291 5.40 11.56 -15.17
N LEU A 292 5.89 12.46 -16.03
CA LEU A 292 6.98 12.15 -16.96
C LEU A 292 8.29 11.79 -16.26
N VAL A 293 8.63 12.44 -15.14
CA VAL A 293 9.80 12.05 -14.31
C VAL A 293 9.62 10.63 -13.76
N ALA A 294 8.47 10.30 -13.17
CA ALA A 294 8.21 8.95 -12.65
C ALA A 294 8.33 7.88 -13.74
N LEU A 295 7.70 8.10 -14.91
CA LEU A 295 7.77 7.18 -16.05
C LEU A 295 9.20 7.08 -16.62
N ALA A 296 9.94 8.18 -16.68
CA ALA A 296 11.34 8.19 -17.12
C ALA A 296 12.25 7.43 -16.14
N THR A 297 12.06 7.58 -14.83
CA THR A 297 12.79 6.80 -13.81
C THR A 297 12.51 5.31 -13.95
N ALA A 298 11.23 4.93 -14.13
CA ALA A 298 10.84 3.53 -14.34
C ALA A 298 11.49 2.91 -15.59
N ALA A 299 11.47 3.63 -16.71
CA ALA A 299 12.13 3.21 -17.94
C ALA A 299 13.67 3.12 -17.78
N ALA A 300 14.28 4.12 -17.14
CA ALA A 300 15.72 4.16 -16.91
C ALA A 300 16.19 2.98 -16.04
N VAL A 301 15.50 2.67 -14.94
CA VAL A 301 15.82 1.52 -14.07
C VAL A 301 15.62 0.20 -14.82
N ALA A 302 14.52 0.06 -15.58
CA ALA A 302 14.26 -1.15 -16.37
C ALA A 302 15.38 -1.43 -17.39
N HIS A 303 15.79 -0.41 -18.16
CA HIS A 303 16.85 -0.55 -19.16
C HIS A 303 18.28 -0.58 -18.58
N ALA A 304 18.50 0.01 -17.40
CA ALA A 304 19.79 -0.07 -16.71
C ALA A 304 20.07 -1.47 -16.14
N LEU A 305 19.03 -2.25 -15.82
CA LEU A 305 19.19 -3.59 -15.25
C LEU A 305 18.95 -4.71 -16.26
N LEU A 306 17.85 -4.68 -17.02
CA LEU A 306 17.43 -5.82 -17.85
C LEU A 306 17.84 -5.64 -19.33
N PRO A 307 18.02 -6.75 -20.06
CA PRO A 307 18.08 -6.74 -21.52
C PRO A 307 16.89 -5.97 -22.12
N ALA A 308 17.13 -5.17 -23.16
CA ALA A 308 16.14 -4.23 -23.71
C ALA A 308 14.78 -4.89 -24.05
N ALA A 309 14.78 -6.12 -24.55
CA ALA A 309 13.55 -6.88 -24.84
C ALA A 309 12.76 -7.24 -23.57
N ALA A 310 13.42 -7.53 -22.44
CA ALA A 310 12.78 -7.82 -21.17
C ALA A 310 12.29 -6.54 -20.48
N ALA A 311 13.10 -5.47 -20.51
CA ALA A 311 12.71 -4.15 -20.05
C ALA A 311 11.43 -3.64 -20.77
N ASN A 312 11.41 -3.74 -22.11
CA ASN A 312 10.24 -3.36 -22.91
C ASN A 312 8.98 -4.17 -22.54
N ARG A 313 9.09 -5.49 -22.29
CA ARG A 313 7.93 -6.29 -21.85
C ARG A 313 7.40 -5.83 -20.50
N ALA A 314 8.27 -5.58 -19.52
CA ALA A 314 7.87 -5.09 -18.20
C ALA A 314 7.16 -3.72 -18.30
N LEU A 315 7.71 -2.78 -19.08
CA LEU A 315 7.13 -1.45 -19.28
C LEU A 315 5.79 -1.50 -20.03
N LEU A 316 5.67 -2.31 -21.07
CA LEU A 316 4.42 -2.46 -21.84
C LEU A 316 3.30 -3.09 -20.99
N VAL A 317 3.61 -4.13 -20.22
CA VAL A 317 2.63 -4.78 -19.33
C VAL A 317 2.22 -3.83 -18.19
N ALA A 318 3.16 -3.07 -17.63
CA ALA A 318 2.85 -2.04 -16.64
C ALA A 318 1.97 -0.93 -17.20
N ALA A 319 2.27 -0.40 -18.40
CA ALA A 319 1.47 0.64 -19.04
C ALA A 319 0.06 0.15 -19.38
N GLY A 320 -0.06 -1.05 -19.97
CA GLY A 320 -1.35 -1.67 -20.28
C GLY A 320 -2.19 -1.96 -19.04
N GLY A 321 -1.58 -2.57 -18.01
CA GLY A 321 -2.26 -2.85 -16.74
C GLY A 321 -2.65 -1.58 -15.98
N THR A 322 -1.84 -0.52 -16.06
CA THR A 322 -2.18 0.81 -15.51
C THR A 322 -3.42 1.39 -16.20
N ALA A 323 -3.50 1.33 -17.53
CA ALA A 323 -4.67 1.80 -18.28
C ALA A 323 -5.93 0.98 -17.95
N VAL A 324 -5.82 -0.34 -17.87
CA VAL A 324 -6.93 -1.23 -17.48
C VAL A 324 -7.39 -0.96 -16.05
N ALA A 325 -6.47 -0.81 -15.09
CA ALA A 325 -6.80 -0.49 -13.71
C ALA A 325 -7.49 0.87 -13.59
N GLY A 326 -7.05 1.88 -14.35
CA GLY A 326 -7.68 3.19 -14.41
C GLY A 326 -9.13 3.14 -14.89
N GLU A 327 -9.38 2.48 -16.04
CA GLU A 327 -10.73 2.32 -16.56
C GLU A 327 -11.63 1.47 -15.66
N TYR A 328 -11.06 0.46 -14.97
CA TYR A 328 -11.78 -0.38 -14.04
C TYR A 328 -12.15 0.36 -12.74
N GLY A 329 -11.21 1.09 -12.14
CA GLY A 329 -11.50 1.98 -10.99
C GLY A 329 -12.53 3.06 -11.36
N ARG A 330 -12.43 3.64 -12.57
CA ARG A 330 -13.42 4.57 -13.10
C ARG A 330 -14.81 3.95 -13.25
N SER A 331 -14.93 2.68 -13.63
CA SER A 331 -16.22 2.02 -13.81
C SER A 331 -16.85 1.53 -12.51
N VAL A 332 -16.04 1.11 -11.53
CA VAL A 332 -16.50 0.55 -10.24
C VAL A 332 -16.64 1.62 -9.15
N LEU A 333 -15.62 2.45 -8.96
CA LEU A 333 -15.55 3.47 -7.91
C LEU A 333 -15.85 4.89 -8.40
N GLY A 334 -15.87 5.10 -9.73
CA GLY A 334 -15.91 6.44 -10.34
C GLY A 334 -14.55 7.15 -10.36
N GLY A 335 -13.45 6.47 -10.02
CA GLY A 335 -12.13 7.08 -9.87
C GLY A 335 -11.08 6.12 -9.31
N VAL A 336 -10.08 6.67 -8.62
CA VAL A 336 -9.02 5.92 -7.92
C VAL A 336 -8.89 6.39 -6.46
N MET A 337 -8.44 5.52 -5.56
CA MET A 337 -8.19 5.81 -4.14
C MET A 337 -6.93 5.06 -3.66
N GLY A 338 -6.42 5.42 -2.47
CA GLY A 338 -5.15 4.89 -1.93
C GLY A 338 -5.02 3.37 -2.04
N ASP A 339 -6.00 2.65 -1.51
CA ASP A 339 -5.96 1.18 -1.40
C ASP A 339 -6.03 0.51 -2.77
N PHE A 340 -6.84 1.04 -3.68
CA PHE A 340 -6.92 0.59 -5.07
C PHE A 340 -5.63 0.86 -5.86
N LEU A 341 -4.89 1.93 -5.55
CA LEU A 341 -3.56 2.17 -6.10
C LEU A 341 -2.55 1.14 -5.55
N GLY A 342 -2.60 0.83 -4.26
CA GLY A 342 -1.81 -0.25 -3.63
C GLY A 342 -2.08 -1.61 -4.28
N ALA A 343 -3.36 -1.99 -4.41
CA ALA A 343 -3.79 -3.19 -5.11
C ALA A 343 -3.27 -3.24 -6.56
N THR A 344 -3.34 -2.12 -7.28
CA THR A 344 -2.83 -2.01 -8.65
C THR A 344 -1.32 -2.24 -8.70
N ILE A 345 -0.55 -1.70 -7.76
CA ILE A 345 0.90 -1.94 -7.64
C ILE A 345 1.16 -3.44 -7.40
N CYS A 346 0.48 -4.07 -6.44
CA CYS A 346 0.63 -5.50 -6.14
C CYS A 346 0.28 -6.41 -7.33
N VAL A 347 -0.77 -6.08 -8.10
CA VAL A 347 -1.16 -6.85 -9.31
C VAL A 347 -0.16 -6.61 -10.45
N LEU A 348 0.32 -5.39 -10.64
CA LEU A 348 1.33 -5.08 -11.65
C LEU A 348 2.67 -5.75 -11.36
N GLU A 349 3.08 -5.88 -10.10
CA GLU A 349 4.27 -6.65 -9.73
C GLU A 349 4.17 -8.11 -10.24
N LEU A 350 3.04 -8.80 -10.00
CA LEU A 350 2.80 -10.15 -10.53
C LEU A 350 2.81 -10.18 -12.06
N ALA A 351 2.13 -9.23 -12.71
CA ALA A 351 2.06 -9.15 -14.16
C ALA A 351 3.44 -8.95 -14.80
N ILE A 352 4.31 -8.15 -14.16
CA ILE A 352 5.70 -7.95 -14.57
C ILE A 352 6.51 -9.25 -14.39
N TYR A 353 6.42 -9.94 -13.24
CA TYR A 353 7.12 -11.21 -13.05
C TYR A 353 6.68 -12.28 -14.08
N LEU A 354 5.39 -12.37 -14.38
CA LEU A 354 4.85 -13.21 -15.45
C LEU A 354 5.45 -12.86 -16.82
N ALA A 355 5.50 -11.57 -17.18
CA ALA A 355 6.03 -11.09 -18.45
C ALA A 355 7.55 -11.27 -18.60
N LEU A 356 8.28 -11.26 -17.48
CA LEU A 356 9.73 -11.52 -17.45
C LEU A 356 10.04 -13.02 -17.52
N GLY A 357 9.26 -13.87 -16.83
CA GLY A 357 9.42 -15.33 -16.82
C GLY A 357 8.79 -16.06 -18.03
N ALA A 358 8.01 -15.37 -18.87
CA ALA A 358 7.36 -15.97 -20.02
C ALA A 358 8.37 -16.39 -21.12
N ASP A 359 8.40 -17.68 -21.46
CA ASP A 359 9.05 -18.19 -22.68
C ASP A 359 8.20 -17.81 -23.90
N THR A 360 8.53 -16.66 -24.51
CA THR A 360 7.84 -16.14 -25.69
C THR A 360 7.99 -17.02 -26.93
N THR A 361 8.91 -17.99 -26.95
CA THR A 361 9.04 -18.93 -28.08
C THR A 361 7.90 -19.97 -28.12
N ARG A 362 7.22 -20.18 -26.98
CA ARG A 362 6.08 -21.11 -26.82
C ARG A 362 4.71 -20.42 -26.95
N ALA A 363 4.67 -19.17 -27.40
CA ALA A 363 3.45 -18.36 -27.42
C ALA A 363 2.44 -18.83 -28.50
N ASP A 364 1.51 -19.72 -28.12
CA ASP A 364 0.27 -19.97 -28.87
C ASP A 364 -0.87 -19.08 -28.32
N PRO A 365 -1.47 -18.18 -29.12
CA PRO A 365 -2.61 -17.37 -28.67
C PRO A 365 -3.92 -18.17 -28.58
N ARG A 366 -4.03 -19.36 -29.19
CA ARG A 366 -5.31 -20.10 -29.28
C ARG A 366 -5.88 -20.51 -27.91
N PRO A 367 -5.10 -21.01 -26.93
CA PRO A 367 -5.63 -21.31 -25.59
C PRO A 367 -6.10 -20.04 -24.86
N LEU A 368 -5.37 -18.93 -25.00
CA LEU A 368 -5.74 -17.64 -24.39
C LEU A 368 -7.03 -17.08 -24.99
N LEU A 369 -7.20 -17.16 -26.31
CA LEU A 369 -8.44 -16.78 -26.99
C LEU A 369 -9.63 -17.65 -26.55
N ARG A 370 -9.43 -18.97 -26.40
CA ARG A 370 -10.46 -19.88 -25.87
C ARG A 370 -10.84 -19.52 -24.43
N LEU A 371 -9.86 -19.25 -23.57
CA LEU A 371 -10.11 -18.81 -22.19
C LEU A 371 -10.88 -17.48 -22.16
N ALA A 372 -10.46 -16.50 -22.95
CA ALA A 372 -11.15 -15.21 -23.07
C ALA A 372 -12.61 -15.37 -23.54
N LEU A 373 -12.87 -16.26 -24.52
CA LEU A 373 -14.22 -16.59 -24.96
C LEU A 373 -15.06 -17.24 -23.85
N VAL A 374 -14.49 -18.19 -23.09
CA VAL A 374 -15.18 -18.86 -21.97
C VAL A 374 -15.52 -17.85 -20.86
N VAL A 375 -14.59 -16.97 -20.50
CA VAL A 375 -14.80 -15.93 -19.47
C VAL A 375 -15.78 -14.85 -19.94
N ALA A 376 -15.76 -14.49 -21.23
CA ALA A 376 -16.69 -13.51 -21.79
C ALA A 376 -18.10 -14.08 -22.05
N LEU A 377 -18.25 -15.40 -22.24
CA LEU A 377 -19.52 -16.03 -22.64
C LEU A 377 -20.71 -15.65 -21.73
N PRO A 378 -20.61 -15.69 -20.39
CA PRO A 378 -21.71 -15.30 -19.50
C PRO A 378 -22.08 -13.82 -19.63
N GLN A 379 -21.09 -12.95 -19.86
CA GLN A 379 -21.31 -11.50 -20.02
C GLN A 379 -21.95 -11.18 -21.37
N LEU A 380 -21.50 -11.83 -22.45
CA LEU A 380 -22.09 -11.75 -23.78
C LEU A 380 -23.53 -12.29 -23.78
N TYR A 381 -23.77 -13.44 -23.14
CA TYR A 381 -25.10 -14.01 -22.96
C TYR A 381 -26.02 -13.09 -22.16
N GLY A 382 -25.55 -12.53 -21.03
CA GLY A 382 -26.32 -11.57 -20.23
C GLY A 382 -26.64 -10.28 -21.01
N GLY A 383 -25.69 -9.79 -21.81
CA GLY A 383 -25.89 -8.64 -22.71
C GLY A 383 -26.93 -8.91 -23.80
N TRP A 384 -26.81 -10.07 -24.48
CA TRP A 384 -27.76 -10.52 -25.49
C TRP A 384 -29.16 -10.74 -24.91
N ARG A 385 -29.27 -11.41 -23.75
CA ARG A 385 -30.54 -11.65 -23.04
C ARG A 385 -31.25 -10.33 -22.74
N ARG A 386 -30.56 -9.36 -22.13
CA ARG A 386 -31.12 -8.03 -21.84
C ARG A 386 -31.57 -7.28 -23.10
N TRP A 387 -30.89 -7.46 -24.24
CA TRP A 387 -31.29 -6.89 -25.52
C TRP A 387 -32.53 -7.59 -26.10
N TYR A 388 -32.59 -8.92 -25.99
CA TYR A 388 -33.70 -9.73 -26.48
C TYR A 388 -34.99 -9.45 -25.69
N GLU A 389 -34.93 -9.43 -24.36
CA GLU A 389 -36.06 -9.12 -23.47
C GLU A 389 -36.65 -7.74 -23.80
N ARG A 390 -35.79 -6.70 -23.93
CA ARG A 390 -36.21 -5.37 -24.37
C ARG A 390 -36.92 -5.37 -25.74
N ARG A 391 -36.47 -6.19 -26.69
CA ARG A 391 -37.10 -6.28 -28.02
C ARG A 391 -38.45 -7.00 -28.01
N GLN A 392 -38.64 -7.95 -27.10
CA GLN A 392 -39.90 -8.70 -26.97
C GLN A 392 -40.95 -7.98 -26.11
N GLY A 393 -40.66 -6.77 -25.62
CA GLY A 393 -41.53 -6.07 -24.66
C GLY A 393 -41.63 -6.76 -23.30
N ILE A 394 -40.76 -7.75 -23.04
CA ILE A 394 -40.67 -8.43 -21.74
C ILE A 394 -39.95 -7.46 -20.81
N ALA A 395 -40.72 -6.75 -20.00
CA ALA A 395 -40.17 -5.92 -18.93
C ALA A 395 -39.27 -6.81 -18.06
N ALA A 396 -38.00 -6.45 -17.95
CA ALA A 396 -37.13 -7.09 -16.99
C ALA A 396 -37.77 -6.91 -15.60
N PRO A 397 -37.90 -7.98 -14.78
CA PRO A 397 -38.33 -7.80 -13.41
C PRO A 397 -37.39 -6.79 -12.74
N PRO A 398 -37.90 -5.89 -11.87
CA PRO A 398 -37.04 -5.00 -11.12
C PRO A 398 -35.97 -5.82 -10.41
N PRO A 399 -34.74 -5.29 -10.25
CA PRO A 399 -33.70 -6.00 -9.52
C PRO A 399 -34.26 -6.41 -8.16
N GLN A 400 -34.25 -7.71 -7.89
CA GLN A 400 -34.58 -8.21 -6.56
C GLN A 400 -33.41 -7.85 -5.68
N ASP A 401 -33.64 -6.94 -4.72
CA ASP A 401 -32.68 -6.66 -3.66
C ASP A 401 -32.48 -7.97 -2.86
N CYS A 402 -31.26 -8.52 -2.93
CA CYS A 402 -30.82 -9.74 -2.24
C CYS A 402 -29.55 -9.43 -1.43
#